data_AF-A0A3P6THX0-F1
#
_entry.id   AF-A0A3P6THX0-F1
#
_cell.length_a   1.000
_cell.length_b   1.000
_cell.length_c   1.000
_cell.angle_alpha   90.00
_cell.angle_beta   90.00
_cell.angle_gamma   90.00
#
_symmetry.space_group_name_H-M   'P 1'
#
loop_
_entity.id
_entity.type
_entity.pdbx_description
1 polymer ?
#
loop_
_entity_poly.entity_id
_entity_poly.type
_entity_poly.pdbx_seq_one_letter_code
_entity_poly.pdbx_strand_id
1 'polypeptide(L)'
;MKVIPSLGPLEYFLCTPSNHRVHHGRNPYCIDRNYGAVFIIWDRLFGTYASEREGEKIAYGLVKPVATFDQLWCQFFEFKALVYDRAQMKDEMGREVFPGFWNKVVLSYTMIPKFAGYEYFISNQSLF
;
A
#
# COMPACT_ATOMS: atom_id res chain seq x y z
N MET A 1 -20.04 -10.97 2.00
CA MET A 1 -20.52 -12.04 2.90
C MET A 1 -19.30 -12.53 3.67
N LYS A 2 -19.34 -12.50 5.01
CA LYS A 2 -18.25 -12.99 5.87
C LYS A 2 -18.48 -14.49 6.05
N VAL A 3 -17.72 -15.32 5.33
CA VAL A 3 -17.96 -16.77 5.26
C VAL A 3 -17.43 -17.52 6.49
N ILE A 4 -16.39 -16.99 7.14
CA ILE A 4 -15.76 -17.59 8.32
C ILE A 4 -15.67 -16.53 9.44
N PRO A 5 -16.19 -16.82 10.65
CA PRO A 5 -16.08 -15.94 11.81
C PRO A 5 -14.66 -15.91 12.40
N SER A 6 -14.43 -15.12 13.45
CA SER A 6 -13.14 -15.07 14.16
C SER A 6 -12.75 -16.46 14.68
N LEU A 7 -11.46 -16.81 14.55
CA LEU A 7 -10.90 -18.09 15.03
C LEU A 7 -10.45 -18.05 16.51
N GLY A 8 -10.84 -17.02 17.27
CA GLY A 8 -10.54 -16.93 18.70
C GLY A 8 -9.03 -16.80 19.00
N PRO A 9 -8.47 -17.53 19.99
CA PRO A 9 -7.07 -17.38 20.40
C PRO A 9 -6.03 -17.60 19.29
N LEU A 10 -6.38 -18.36 18.25
CA LEU A 10 -5.49 -18.60 17.10
C LEU A 10 -5.21 -17.32 16.31
N GLU A 11 -6.10 -16.32 16.36
CA GLU A 11 -5.90 -15.02 15.70
C GLU A 11 -4.79 -14.16 16.32
N TYR A 12 -4.24 -14.59 17.45
CA TYR A 12 -3.07 -13.95 18.04
C TYR A 12 -1.76 -14.43 17.43
N PHE A 13 -1.73 -15.65 16.88
CA PHE A 13 -0.51 -16.29 16.37
C PHE A 13 -0.55 -16.50 14.86
N LEU A 14 -1.68 -16.94 14.31
CA LEU A 14 -1.84 -17.26 12.89
C LEU A 14 -2.51 -16.11 12.12
N CYS A 15 -2.12 -15.96 10.86
CA CYS A 15 -2.85 -15.13 9.92
C CYS A 15 -4.17 -15.82 9.58
N THR A 16 -5.30 -15.23 9.99
CA THR A 16 -6.63 -15.79 9.76
C THR A 16 -7.30 -15.12 8.58
N PRO A 17 -8.40 -15.69 8.04
CA PRO A 17 -9.14 -15.05 6.96
C PRO A 17 -9.56 -13.60 7.28
N SER A 18 -9.80 -13.27 8.55
CA SER A 18 -10.05 -11.91 9.02
C SER A 18 -8.85 -10.99 8.79
N ASN A 19 -7.67 -11.41 9.27
CA ASN A 19 -6.43 -10.66 9.11
C ASN A 19 -6.07 -10.46 7.64
N HIS A 20 -6.27 -11.50 6.83
CA HIS A 20 -6.01 -11.48 5.39
C HIS A 20 -6.98 -10.57 4.61
N ARG A 21 -8.25 -10.45 5.04
CA ARG A 21 -9.18 -9.46 4.46
C ARG A 21 -8.73 -8.03 4.72
N VAL A 22 -8.26 -7.74 5.94
CA VAL A 22 -7.71 -6.42 6.25
C VAL A 22 -6.47 -6.14 5.39
N HIS A 23 -5.57 -7.12 5.24
CA HIS A 23 -4.39 -6.99 4.37
C HIS A 23 -4.75 -6.63 2.92
N HIS A 24 -5.81 -7.23 2.36
CA HIS A 24 -6.27 -6.93 1.01
C HIS A 24 -7.23 -5.74 0.91
N GLY A 25 -7.52 -5.09 2.04
CA GLY A 25 -8.42 -3.94 2.11
C GLY A 25 -7.74 -2.65 1.68
N ARG A 26 -8.46 -1.82 0.94
CA ARG A 26 -8.04 -0.45 0.59
C ARG A 26 -8.69 0.64 1.42
N ASN A 27 -9.49 0.27 2.43
CA ASN A 27 -9.98 1.22 3.41
C ASN A 27 -8.77 1.90 4.10
N PRO A 28 -8.86 3.17 4.50
CA PRO A 28 -7.71 3.88 5.09
C PRO A 28 -7.05 3.15 6.28
N TYR A 29 -7.82 2.45 7.11
CA TYR A 29 -7.27 1.70 8.25
C TYR A 29 -6.58 0.38 7.87
N CYS A 30 -6.83 -0.13 6.66
CA CYS A 30 -6.28 -1.38 6.15
C CYS A 30 -4.91 -1.18 5.46
N ILE A 31 -4.59 0.06 5.06
CA ILE A 31 -3.35 0.37 4.36
C ILE A 31 -2.17 0.09 5.27
N ASP A 32 -1.17 -0.62 4.73
CA ASP A 32 0.08 -0.94 5.43
C ASP A 32 -0.13 -1.74 6.73
N ARG A 33 -1.08 -2.67 6.70
CA ARG A 33 -1.39 -3.56 7.83
C ARG A 33 -1.30 -5.05 7.47
N ASN A 34 -1.04 -5.85 8.50
CA ASN A 34 -1.09 -7.32 8.47
C ASN A 34 -0.24 -7.94 7.35
N TYR A 35 1.07 -7.66 7.34
CA TYR A 35 2.02 -8.17 6.35
C TYR A 35 2.32 -9.66 6.50
N GLY A 36 2.12 -10.24 7.69
CA GLY A 36 2.40 -11.63 7.98
C GLY A 36 1.51 -12.60 7.18
N ALA A 37 2.14 -13.39 6.31
CA ALA A 37 1.43 -14.38 5.50
C ALA A 37 0.93 -15.59 6.30
N VAL A 38 1.74 -16.08 7.24
CA VAL A 38 1.42 -17.27 8.07
C VAL A 38 1.23 -16.90 9.53
N PHE A 39 2.15 -16.10 10.09
CA PHE A 39 2.11 -15.70 11.49
C PHE A 39 1.84 -14.21 11.65
N ILE A 40 0.77 -13.88 12.35
CA ILE A 40 0.36 -12.49 12.63
C ILE A 40 1.10 -11.90 13.83
N ILE A 41 1.81 -12.74 14.59
CA ILE A 41 2.59 -12.30 15.75
C ILE A 41 3.62 -11.23 15.37
N TRP A 42 4.20 -11.31 14.17
CA TRP A 42 5.15 -10.33 13.68
C TRP A 42 4.51 -8.95 13.56
N ASP A 43 3.31 -8.86 13.00
CA ASP A 43 2.58 -7.60 12.90
C ASP A 43 2.23 -7.00 14.26
N ARG A 44 1.98 -7.86 15.26
CA ARG A 44 1.74 -7.40 16.64
C ARG A 44 3.03 -6.88 17.28
N LEU A 45 4.15 -7.56 17.07
CA LEU A 45 5.45 -7.17 17.61
C LEU A 45 5.98 -5.89 16.96
N PHE A 46 5.76 -5.69 15.66
CA PHE A 46 6.24 -4.53 14.91
C PHE A 46 5.19 -3.42 14.73
N GLY A 47 4.00 -3.56 15.32
CA GLY A 47 2.98 -2.51 15.35
C GLY A 47 2.20 -2.30 14.04
N THR A 48 2.26 -3.25 13.12
CA THR A 48 1.54 -3.22 11.82
C THR A 48 0.22 -4.00 11.87
N TYR A 49 -0.14 -4.57 13.02
CA TYR A 49 -1.41 -5.29 13.19
C TYR A 49 -2.63 -4.37 13.14
N ALA A 50 -3.67 -4.79 12.41
CA ALA A 50 -5.01 -4.22 12.49
C ALA A 50 -6.08 -5.32 12.41
N SER A 51 -7.08 -5.24 13.28
CA SER A 51 -8.24 -6.13 13.25
C SER A 51 -9.31 -5.64 12.27
N GLU A 52 -10.11 -6.57 11.73
CA GLU A 52 -11.32 -6.22 10.98
C GLU A 52 -12.30 -5.46 11.88
N ARG A 53 -12.81 -4.30 11.42
CA ARG A 53 -13.74 -3.48 12.19
C ARG A 53 -15.17 -3.94 11.94
N GLU A 54 -15.94 -4.11 13.01
CA GLU A 54 -17.37 -4.42 12.88
C GLU A 54 -18.14 -3.23 12.32
N GLY A 55 -19.11 -3.49 11.45
CA GLY A 55 -19.91 -2.44 10.80
C GLY A 55 -19.24 -1.74 9.60
N GLU A 56 -17.94 -1.93 9.38
CA GLU A 56 -17.23 -1.37 8.22
C GLU A 56 -17.00 -2.44 7.14
N LYS A 57 -17.57 -2.24 5.95
CA LYS A 57 -17.35 -3.16 4.83
C LYS A 57 -15.97 -2.91 4.22
N ILE A 58 -15.17 -3.96 4.12
CA ILE A 58 -13.87 -3.90 3.44
C ILE A 58 -14.09 -3.77 1.93
N ALA A 59 -13.52 -2.71 1.35
CA ALA A 59 -13.32 -2.54 -0.07
C ALA A 59 -11.97 -3.15 -0.45
N TYR A 60 -11.93 -3.97 -1.49
CA TYR A 60 -10.73 -4.71 -1.89
C TYR A 60 -10.02 -4.05 -3.08
N GLY A 61 -8.75 -4.42 -3.26
CA GLY A 61 -7.94 -4.06 -4.42
C GLY A 61 -7.01 -2.89 -4.14
N LEU A 62 -6.53 -2.25 -5.20
CA LEU A 62 -5.62 -1.11 -5.09
C LEU A 62 -6.38 0.17 -4.74
N VAL A 63 -5.71 1.08 -4.02
CA VAL A 63 -6.20 2.44 -3.75
C VAL A 63 -6.44 3.17 -5.08
N LYS A 64 -5.50 3.01 -6.03
CA LYS A 64 -5.62 3.47 -7.41
C LYS A 64 -5.89 2.28 -8.32
N PRO A 65 -7.16 2.02 -8.70
CA PRO A 65 -7.50 0.84 -9.46
C PRO A 65 -6.89 0.89 -10.87
N VAL A 66 -6.33 -0.23 -11.30
CA VAL A 66 -5.85 -0.42 -12.67
C VAL A 66 -7.01 -0.98 -13.49
N ALA A 67 -7.58 -0.16 -14.37
CA ALA A 67 -8.76 -0.51 -15.16
C ALA A 67 -8.42 -1.35 -16.41
N THR A 68 -7.57 -2.37 -16.27
CA THR A 68 -7.21 -3.31 -17.34
C THR A 68 -6.93 -4.70 -16.78
N PHE A 69 -7.13 -5.72 -17.62
CA PHE A 69 -6.78 -7.11 -17.34
C PHE A 69 -5.51 -7.54 -18.10
N ASP A 70 -4.81 -6.61 -18.75
CA ASP A 70 -3.51 -6.88 -19.35
C ASP A 70 -2.49 -7.23 -18.27
N GLN A 71 -2.04 -8.48 -18.27
CA GLN A 71 -1.17 -9.00 -17.23
C GLN A 71 0.20 -8.33 -17.23
N LEU A 72 0.74 -7.99 -18.40
CA LEU A 72 2.03 -7.31 -18.52
C LEU A 72 1.91 -5.89 -17.98
N TRP A 73 0.84 -5.17 -18.35
CA TRP A 73 0.58 -3.85 -17.83
C TRP A 73 0.44 -3.86 -16.30
N CYS A 74 -0.32 -4.81 -15.74
CA CYS A 74 -0.47 -4.95 -14.28
C CYS A 74 0.85 -5.23 -13.56
N GLN A 75 1.86 -5.84 -14.20
CA GLN A 75 3.19 -5.99 -13.61
C GLN A 75 4.04 -4.71 -13.72
N PHE A 76 3.89 -3.94 -14.80
CA PHE A 76 4.83 -2.86 -15.13
C PHE A 76 4.31 -1.43 -14.90
N PHE A 77 3.00 -1.21 -14.71
CA PHE A 77 2.45 0.14 -14.60
C PHE A 77 3.01 0.94 -13.40
N GLU A 78 3.28 0.29 -12.27
CA GLU A 78 3.93 0.95 -11.12
C GLU A 78 5.38 1.32 -11.39
N PHE A 79 6.11 0.55 -12.22
CA PHE A 79 7.47 0.96 -12.63
C PHE A 79 7.43 2.25 -13.44
N LYS A 80 6.45 2.38 -14.35
CA LYS A 80 6.21 3.61 -15.09
C LYS A 80 5.84 4.75 -14.14
N ALA A 81 4.99 4.51 -13.15
CA ALA A 81 4.62 5.52 -12.15
C ALA A 81 5.82 5.95 -11.27
N LEU A 82 6.63 5.00 -10.80
CA LEU A 82 7.75 5.25 -9.91
C LEU A 82 8.96 5.87 -10.60
N VAL A 83 9.22 5.53 -11.87
CA VAL A 83 10.40 6.01 -12.60
C VAL A 83 10.04 7.17 -13.52
N TYR A 84 9.11 6.98 -14.45
CA TYR A 84 8.79 7.99 -15.46
C TYR A 84 8.02 9.16 -14.85
N ASP A 85 6.92 8.90 -14.14
CA ASP A 85 6.08 9.97 -13.60
C ASP A 85 6.83 10.74 -12.49
N ARG A 86 7.60 10.06 -11.62
CA ARG A 86 8.43 10.74 -10.60
C ARG A 86 9.59 11.54 -11.18
N ALA A 87 10.25 11.07 -12.24
CA ALA A 87 11.34 11.82 -12.88
C ALA A 87 10.87 13.17 -13.48
N GLN A 88 9.57 13.35 -13.68
CA GLN A 88 8.94 14.56 -14.20
C GLN A 88 8.33 15.46 -13.11
N MET A 89 8.39 15.06 -11.83
CA MET A 89 7.82 15.85 -10.74
C MET A 89 8.50 17.21 -10.63
N LYS A 90 7.68 18.23 -10.39
CA LYS A 90 8.10 19.61 -10.13
C LYS A 90 7.61 20.07 -8.76
N ASP A 91 8.40 20.92 -8.11
CA ASP A 91 8.02 21.57 -6.85
C ASP A 91 6.98 22.69 -7.09
N GLU A 92 6.51 23.32 -6.01
CA GLU A 92 5.55 24.44 -6.06
C GLU A 92 6.06 25.63 -6.87
N MET A 93 7.39 25.74 -7.04
CA MET A 93 8.06 26.78 -7.82
C MET A 93 8.33 26.35 -9.26
N GLY A 94 7.86 25.18 -9.69
CA GLY A 94 8.00 24.65 -11.05
C GLY A 94 9.37 24.06 -11.38
N ARG A 95 10.25 23.86 -10.40
CA ARG A 95 11.58 23.26 -10.57
C ARG A 95 11.51 21.75 -10.50
N GLU A 96 12.34 21.05 -11.27
CA GLU A 96 12.41 19.59 -11.19
C GLU A 96 12.78 19.14 -9.77
N VAL A 97 12.03 18.19 -9.21
CA VAL A 97 12.33 17.57 -7.90
C VAL A 97 13.59 16.70 -7.99
N PHE A 98 13.84 16.08 -9.15
CA PHE A 98 15.02 15.26 -9.42
C PHE A 98 15.83 15.85 -10.60
N PRO A 99 16.56 16.96 -10.38
CA PRO A 99 17.27 17.63 -11.45
C PRO A 99 18.49 16.83 -11.91
N GLY A 100 18.69 16.73 -13.22
CA GLY A 100 19.89 16.13 -13.81
C GLY A 100 19.84 14.61 -13.97
N PHE A 101 20.61 14.11 -14.94
CA PHE A 101 20.61 12.72 -15.39
C PHE A 101 20.91 11.73 -14.25
N TRP A 102 21.92 12.01 -13.43
CA TRP A 102 22.33 11.11 -12.35
C TRP A 102 21.25 10.93 -11.26
N ASN A 103 20.50 11.99 -10.94
CA ASN A 103 19.40 11.89 -9.97
C ASN A 103 18.24 11.04 -10.54
N LYS A 104 17.97 11.14 -11.84
CA LYS A 104 16.97 10.30 -12.54
C LYS A 104 17.43 8.84 -12.64
N VAL A 105 18.73 8.59 -12.83
CA VAL A 105 19.31 7.24 -12.78
C VAL A 105 19.21 6.64 -11.38
N VAL A 106 19.57 7.37 -10.33
CA VAL A 106 19.46 6.89 -8.93
C VAL A 106 18.02 6.59 -8.53
N LEU A 107 17.05 7.38 -8.99
CA LEU A 107 15.61 7.12 -8.81
C LEU A 107 15.18 5.75 -9.37
N SER A 108 15.76 5.32 -10.50
CA SER A 108 15.44 4.01 -11.09
C SER A 108 15.94 2.82 -10.25
N TYR A 109 17.00 3.00 -9.46
CA TYR A 109 17.56 1.96 -8.59
C TYR A 109 16.99 1.98 -7.17
N THR A 110 16.53 3.15 -6.71
CA THR A 110 15.93 3.33 -5.39
C THR A 110 14.41 3.06 -5.45
N MET A 111 14.03 1.84 -5.83
CA MET A 111 12.63 1.36 -5.75
C MET A 111 12.13 1.17 -4.31
N ILE A 112 12.95 1.50 -3.31
CA ILE A 112 12.60 1.40 -1.89
C ILE A 112 12.03 2.75 -1.45
N PRO A 113 10.76 2.81 -1.02
CA PRO A 113 10.24 4.02 -0.39
C PRO A 113 10.84 4.10 1.02
N LYS A 114 12.04 4.68 1.12
CA LYS A 114 12.46 5.31 2.37
C LYS A 114 12.32 6.80 2.18
N PHE A 115 11.87 7.46 3.26
CA PHE A 115 11.80 8.90 3.51
C PHE A 115 10.41 9.55 3.37
N ALA A 116 9.73 9.63 4.52
CA ALA A 116 9.23 10.85 5.18
C ALA A 116 8.27 11.82 4.46
N GLY A 117 7.77 11.51 3.26
CA GLY A 117 6.77 12.33 2.55
C GLY A 117 5.48 11.59 2.19
N TYR A 118 5.40 10.29 2.47
CA TYR A 118 4.29 9.43 2.04
C TYR A 118 2.98 9.70 2.82
N GLU A 119 3.10 10.06 4.10
CA GLU A 119 1.95 10.37 4.96
C GLU A 119 1.20 11.65 4.52
N TYR A 120 1.90 12.62 3.91
CA TYR A 120 1.30 13.85 3.41
C TYR A 120 0.47 13.64 2.13
N PHE A 121 0.87 12.68 1.28
CA PHE A 121 0.16 12.39 0.04
C PHE A 121 -1.10 11.53 0.24
N ILE A 122 -1.12 10.65 1.24
CA ILE A 122 -2.32 9.84 1.56
C ILE A 122 -3.37 10.68 2.29
N SER A 123 -2.98 11.60 3.17
CA SER A 123 -3.91 12.45 3.92
C SER A 123 -4.65 13.48 3.05
N ASN A 124 -4.01 13.99 1.99
CA ASN A 124 -4.59 15.00 1.09
C ASN A 124 -5.30 14.44 -0.16
N GLN A 125 -5.46 13.12 -0.32
CA GLN A 125 -6.28 12.51 -1.38
C GLN A 125 -7.71 12.17 -0.94
N SER A 126 -8.19 12.73 0.17
CA SER A 126 -9.59 12.63 0.63
C SER A 126 -10.57 13.58 -0.09
N LEU A 127 -10.10 14.30 -1.10
CA LEU A 127 -10.92 15.09 -2.01
C LEU A 127 -10.76 14.51 -3.41
N PHE A 128 -11.55 13.47 -3.74
CA PHE A 128 -12.22 13.18 -5.02
C PHE A 128 -12.90 11.81 -4.92
#